data_AF-A0A7K7ZA15-F1
#
_entry.id   AF-A0A7K7ZA15-F1
#
_cell.length_a   1.000
_cell.length_b   1.000
_cell.length_c   1.000
_cell.angle_alpha   90.00
_cell.angle_beta   90.00
_cell.angle_gamma   90.00
#
_symmetry.space_group_name_H-M   'P 1'
#
loop_
_entity.id
_entity.type
_entity.pdbx_description
1 polymer ?
#
loop_
_entity_poly.entity_id
_entity_poly.type
_entity_poly.pdbx_seq_one_letter_code
_entity_poly.pdbx_strand_id
1 'polypeptide(L)'
;SRAGSRQIPAEQRRRLRAWNSLDWALYSHFNRTFWRHAEEFGISRLREEVREIRRRREFLAGRCLRGGGPVPAPSIPDGNLRPFQPPGGGKILGFALKEGLGKEERELCGRMALPELSYKDLLEARQFGGKNGTFG
;
A
#
# COMPACT_ATOMS: atom_id res chain seq x y z
N SER A 1 23.48 4.77 -3.20
CA SER A 1 24.12 3.85 -2.23
C SER A 1 23.07 2.91 -1.66
N ARG A 2 23.12 1.61 -2.01
CA ARG A 2 22.21 0.58 -1.46
C ARG A 2 22.59 0.36 0.01
N ALA A 3 21.68 0.64 0.95
CA ALA A 3 21.85 0.18 2.32
C ALA A 3 21.86 -1.35 2.31
N GLY A 4 23.00 -1.95 2.66
CA GLY A 4 23.12 -3.41 2.79
C GLY A 4 22.13 -3.93 3.82
N SER A 5 21.54 -5.09 3.55
CA SER A 5 20.61 -5.75 4.46
C SER A 5 21.32 -6.04 5.79
N ARG A 6 21.02 -5.25 6.83
CA ARG A 6 21.55 -5.46 8.18
C ARG A 6 20.90 -6.74 8.73
N GLN A 7 21.66 -7.83 8.81
CA GLN A 7 21.14 -9.07 9.38
C GLN A 7 20.89 -8.88 10.87
N ILE A 8 19.66 -9.14 11.33
CA ILE A 8 19.30 -9.02 12.75
C ILE A 8 19.78 -10.30 13.46
N PRO A 9 20.64 -10.20 14.50
CA PRO A 9 21.11 -11.35 15.26
C PRO A 9 19.95 -12.22 15.76
N ALA A 10 20.18 -13.53 15.87
CA ALA A 10 19.12 -14.47 16.25
C ALA A 10 18.50 -14.13 17.62
N GLU A 11 19.32 -13.72 18.59
CA GLU A 11 18.86 -13.28 19.91
C GLU A 11 17.94 -12.06 19.83
N GLN A 12 18.34 -11.04 19.06
CA GLN A 12 17.54 -9.84 18.87
C GLN A 12 16.20 -10.16 18.17
N ARG A 13 16.20 -11.10 17.22
CA ARG A 13 14.94 -11.60 16.62
C ARG A 13 14.03 -12.28 17.65
N ARG A 14 14.58 -13.05 18.60
CA ARG A 14 13.77 -13.65 19.68
C ARG A 14 13.18 -12.57 20.58
N ARG A 15 13.97 -11.57 20.98
CA ARG A 15 13.50 -10.46 21.82
C ARG A 15 12.39 -9.66 21.12
N LEU A 16 12.54 -9.37 19.83
CA LEU A 16 11.51 -8.67 19.04
C LEU A 16 10.19 -9.46 18.96
N ARG A 17 10.26 -10.79 18.80
CA ARG A 17 9.07 -11.65 18.84
C ARG A 17 8.44 -11.72 20.22
N ALA A 18 9.23 -11.78 21.28
CA ALA A 18 8.72 -11.78 22.64
C ALA A 18 8.02 -10.44 22.97
N TRP A 19 8.57 -9.33 22.49
CA TRP A 19 7.99 -8.00 22.68
C TRP A 19 6.67 -7.83 21.91
N ASN A 20 6.54 -8.39 20.69
CA ASN A 20 5.29 -8.44 19.92
C ASN A 20 4.66 -9.84 19.93
N SER A 21 4.52 -10.45 21.12
CA SER A 21 4.12 -11.85 21.25
C SER A 21 2.74 -12.15 20.64
N LEU A 22 1.78 -11.23 20.78
CA LEU A 22 0.45 -11.34 20.20
C LEU A 22 0.51 -11.33 18.67
N ASP A 23 1.15 -10.32 18.07
CA ASP A 23 1.28 -10.23 16.62
C ASP A 23 2.05 -11.41 16.04
N TRP A 24 3.05 -11.91 16.77
CA TRP A 24 3.79 -13.11 16.38
C TRP A 24 2.89 -14.35 16.36
N ALA A 25 2.00 -14.50 17.34
CA ALA A 25 1.02 -15.59 17.38
C ALA A 25 0.04 -15.49 16.21
N LEU A 26 -0.50 -14.30 15.93
CA LEU A 26 -1.39 -14.04 14.79
C LEU A 26 -0.71 -14.36 13.46
N TYR A 27 0.50 -13.82 13.24
CA TYR A 27 1.29 -14.10 12.05
C TYR A 27 1.52 -15.60 11.86
N SER A 28 1.90 -16.30 12.93
CA SER A 28 2.17 -17.73 12.88
C SER A 28 0.93 -18.54 12.52
N HIS A 29 -0.24 -18.18 13.05
CA HIS A 29 -1.52 -18.80 12.70
C HIS A 29 -1.87 -18.56 11.24
N PHE A 30 -1.93 -17.30 10.80
CA PHE A 30 -2.35 -16.97 9.43
C PHE A 30 -1.36 -17.42 8.36
N ASN A 31 -0.05 -17.43 8.66
CA ASN A 31 0.95 -17.97 7.72
C ASN A 31 0.71 -19.46 7.46
N ARG A 32 0.45 -20.26 8.51
CA ARG A 32 0.11 -21.68 8.34
C ARG A 32 -1.21 -21.87 7.59
N THR A 33 -2.24 -21.12 7.99
CA THR A 33 -3.57 -21.19 7.34
C THR A 33 -3.50 -20.80 5.87
N PHE A 34 -2.73 -19.76 5.53
CA PHE A 34 -2.50 -19.33 4.15
C PHE A 34 -1.87 -20.44 3.31
N TRP A 35 -0.79 -21.07 3.78
CA TRP A 35 -0.10 -22.11 3.00
C TRP A 35 -0.96 -23.35 2.79
N ARG A 36 -1.75 -23.74 3.80
CA ARG A 36 -2.75 -24.81 3.62
C ARG A 36 -3.73 -24.48 2.48
N HIS A 37 -4.29 -23.28 2.47
CA HIS A 37 -5.19 -22.86 1.39
C HIS A 37 -4.48 -22.70 0.04
N ALA A 38 -3.20 -22.29 0.04
CA ALA A 38 -2.39 -22.19 -1.17
C ALA A 38 -2.11 -23.58 -1.79
N GLU A 39 -1.89 -24.59 -0.95
CA GLU A 39 -1.74 -25.98 -1.36
C GLU A 39 -3.06 -26.55 -1.90
N GLU A 40 -4.18 -26.33 -1.20
CA GLU A 40 -5.53 -26.70 -1.65
C GLU A 40 -5.92 -26.04 -2.99
N PHE A 41 -5.59 -24.76 -3.16
CA PHE A 41 -5.81 -24.02 -4.40
C PHE A 41 -4.88 -24.45 -5.56
N GLY A 42 -3.71 -25.02 -5.20
CA GLY A 42 -2.65 -25.43 -6.12
C GLY A 42 -1.57 -24.35 -6.28
N ILE A 43 -0.35 -24.69 -5.86
CA ILE A 43 0.81 -23.77 -5.86
C ILE A 43 1.15 -23.27 -7.28
N SER A 44 1.07 -24.13 -8.29
CA SER A 44 1.33 -23.73 -9.69
C SER A 44 0.32 -22.70 -10.18
N ARG A 45 -0.96 -22.92 -9.89
CA ARG A 45 -2.05 -21.98 -10.21
C ARG A 45 -1.88 -20.66 -9.45
N LEU A 46 -1.58 -20.71 -8.15
CA LEU A 46 -1.30 -19.52 -7.35
C LEU A 46 -0.18 -18.68 -7.96
N ARG A 47 0.91 -19.31 -8.42
CA ARG A 47 2.01 -18.60 -9.08
C ARG A 47 1.57 -17.93 -10.37
N GLU A 48 0.68 -18.56 -11.15
CA GLU A 48 0.14 -17.97 -12.37
C GLU A 48 -0.73 -16.73 -12.08
N GLU A 49 -1.65 -16.84 -11.12
CA GLU A 49 -2.49 -15.71 -10.68
C GLU A 49 -1.64 -14.54 -10.16
N VAL A 50 -0.59 -14.85 -9.36
CA VAL A 50 0.35 -13.82 -8.88
C VAL A 50 1.10 -13.16 -10.03
N ARG A 51 1.47 -13.90 -11.09
CA ARG A 51 2.09 -13.31 -12.29
C ARG A 51 1.12 -12.37 -13.00
N GLU A 52 -0.14 -12.76 -13.15
CA GLU A 52 -1.16 -11.93 -13.80
C GLU A 52 -1.44 -10.66 -12.99
N ILE A 53 -1.55 -10.77 -11.66
CA ILE A 53 -1.69 -9.60 -10.76
C ILE A 53 -0.51 -8.64 -10.93
N ARG A 54 0.72 -9.16 -10.99
CA ARG A 54 1.93 -8.33 -11.20
C ARG A 54 1.91 -7.64 -12.55
N ARG A 55 1.59 -8.36 -13.63
CA ARG A 55 1.46 -7.81 -14.98
C ARG A 55 0.43 -6.67 -15.03
N ARG A 56 -0.76 -6.87 -14.43
CA ARG A 56 -1.80 -5.84 -14.37
C ARG A 56 -1.37 -4.63 -13.57
N ARG A 57 -0.70 -4.85 -12.44
CA ARG A 57 -0.14 -3.77 -11.62
C ARG A 57 0.89 -2.95 -12.39
N GLU A 58 1.81 -3.60 -13.11
CA GLU A 58 2.82 -2.93 -13.93
C GLU A 58 2.20 -2.13 -15.08
N PHE A 59 1.21 -2.71 -15.76
CA PHE A 59 0.44 -2.02 -16.79
C PHE A 59 -0.25 -0.75 -16.26
N LEU A 60 -0.97 -0.87 -15.13
CA LEU A 60 -1.63 0.27 -14.49
C LEU A 60 -0.62 1.30 -13.98
N ALA A 61 0.50 0.86 -13.42
CA ALA A 61 1.56 1.76 -12.97
C ALA A 61 2.14 2.58 -14.15
N GLY A 62 2.42 1.96 -15.28
CA GLY A 62 2.90 2.66 -16.48
C GLY A 62 1.88 3.61 -17.11
N ARG A 63 0.59 3.24 -17.04
CA ARG A 63 -0.51 4.07 -17.55
C ARG A 63 -0.80 5.27 -16.64
N CYS A 64 -0.90 5.02 -15.33
CA CYS A 64 -1.37 6.02 -14.37
C CYS A 64 -0.27 6.88 -13.76
N LEU A 65 0.92 6.34 -13.51
CA LEU A 65 1.89 6.95 -12.61
C LEU A 65 3.02 7.65 -13.35
N ARG A 66 3.37 8.83 -12.87
CA ARG A 66 4.57 9.54 -13.28
C ARG A 66 5.80 8.81 -12.74
N GLY A 67 6.60 8.24 -13.64
CA GLY A 67 7.79 7.46 -13.28
C GLY A 67 7.52 6.00 -12.89
N GLY A 68 6.27 5.52 -13.02
CA GLY A 68 5.92 4.09 -12.88
C GLY A 68 6.01 3.50 -11.46
N GLY A 69 6.24 4.32 -10.43
CA GLY A 69 6.46 3.83 -9.08
C GLY A 69 6.19 4.86 -7.99
N PRO A 70 6.41 4.48 -6.72
CA PRO A 70 6.20 5.36 -5.59
C PRO A 70 7.25 6.47 -5.55
N VAL A 71 6.82 7.68 -5.21
CA VAL A 71 7.62 8.90 -5.12
C VAL A 71 7.47 9.55 -3.74
N PRO A 72 8.44 10.37 -3.29
CA PRO A 72 8.30 11.14 -2.06
C PRO A 72 7.08 12.05 -2.09
N ALA A 73 6.41 12.22 -0.95
CA ALA A 73 5.20 13.05 -0.85
C ALA A 73 5.36 14.49 -1.40
N PRO A 74 6.49 15.20 -1.20
CA PRO A 74 6.69 16.55 -1.77
C PRO A 74 6.70 16.56 -3.31
N SER A 75 7.02 15.44 -3.95
CA SER A 75 7.02 15.32 -5.40
C SER A 75 5.62 15.13 -5.97
N ILE A 76 4.59 14.88 -5.16
CA ILE A 76 3.21 14.64 -5.63
C ILE A 76 2.49 15.99 -5.79
N PRO A 77 2.10 16.39 -7.02
CA PRO A 77 1.47 17.70 -7.24
C PRO A 77 0.08 17.80 -6.61
N ASP A 78 -0.72 16.74 -6.74
CA ASP A 78 -2.08 16.68 -6.21
C ASP A 78 -2.05 16.48 -4.69
N GLY A 79 -2.60 17.45 -3.95
CA GLY A 79 -2.66 17.42 -2.49
C GLY A 79 -3.49 16.25 -1.94
N ASN A 80 -4.53 15.83 -2.66
CA ASN A 80 -5.39 14.70 -2.25
C ASN A 80 -4.68 13.35 -2.37
N LEU A 81 -3.59 13.29 -3.13
CA LEU A 81 -2.78 12.08 -3.31
C LEU A 81 -1.52 12.07 -2.43
N ARG A 82 -1.32 13.10 -1.60
CA ARG A 82 -0.19 13.15 -0.67
C ARG A 82 -0.50 12.29 0.56
N PRO A 83 0.31 11.25 0.83
CA PRO A 83 0.13 10.47 2.04
C PRO A 83 0.51 11.30 3.26
N PHE A 84 -0.19 11.05 4.37
CA PHE A 84 0.15 11.58 5.68
C PHE A 84 1.63 11.35 6.00
N GLN A 85 2.27 12.33 6.66
CA GLN A 85 3.64 12.22 7.13
C GLN A 85 3.66 12.27 8.66
N PRO A 86 4.08 11.19 9.35
CA PRO A 86 4.11 11.16 10.80
C PRO A 86 5.16 12.14 11.35
N PRO A 87 4.84 12.93 12.40
CA PRO A 87 5.80 13.83 13.04
C PRO A 87 7.01 13.05 13.57
N GLY A 88 8.21 13.55 13.33
CA GLY A 88 9.46 12.94 13.84
C GLY A 88 9.81 11.56 13.26
N GLY A 89 9.11 11.10 12.21
CA GLY A 89 9.19 9.72 11.73
C GLY A 89 9.39 9.55 10.21
N GLY A 90 9.33 8.28 9.77
CA GLY A 90 9.70 7.82 8.44
C GLY A 90 8.95 8.49 7.28
N LYS A 91 9.64 8.61 6.13
CA LYS A 91 9.07 9.20 4.91
C LYS A 91 8.13 8.21 4.24
N ILE A 92 6.83 8.49 4.27
CA ILE A 92 5.83 7.69 3.57
C ILE A 92 5.82 8.12 2.10
N LEU A 93 6.07 7.17 1.21
CA LEU A 93 6.01 7.38 -0.24
C LEU A 93 4.56 7.32 -0.71
N GLY A 94 4.25 8.01 -1.80
CA GLY A 94 2.94 7.97 -2.45
C GLY A 94 3.08 7.88 -3.97
N PHE A 95 2.01 8.17 -4.69
CA PHE A 95 1.97 8.01 -6.14
C PHE A 95 1.58 9.33 -6.82
N ALA A 96 2.43 9.81 -7.72
CA ALA A 96 2.11 10.95 -8.58
C ALA A 96 1.46 10.45 -9.87
N LEU A 97 0.34 11.05 -10.27
CA LEU A 97 -0.28 10.73 -11.55
C LEU A 97 0.50 11.32 -12.73
N LYS A 98 0.39 10.68 -13.89
CA LYS A 98 0.91 11.19 -15.17
C LYS A 98 0.13 12.44 -15.58
N GLU A 99 0.81 13.37 -16.24
CA GLU A 99 0.20 14.55 -16.82
C GLU A 99 -0.53 14.20 -18.13
N GLY A 100 -1.56 14.98 -18.48
CA GLY A 100 -2.31 14.79 -19.73
C GLY A 100 -3.27 13.59 -19.76
N LEU A 101 -3.56 12.95 -18.63
CA LEU A 101 -4.59 11.91 -18.54
C LEU A 101 -5.97 12.48 -18.88
N GLY A 102 -6.75 11.73 -19.66
CA GLY A 102 -8.15 12.06 -19.93
C GLY A 102 -8.98 12.07 -18.63
N LYS A 103 -10.17 12.69 -18.66
CA LYS A 103 -11.02 12.85 -17.46
C LYS A 103 -11.31 11.53 -16.75
N GLU A 104 -11.73 10.51 -17.51
CA GLU A 104 -12.05 9.17 -16.97
C GLU A 104 -10.82 8.45 -16.45
N GLU A 105 -9.69 8.55 -17.16
CA GLU A 105 -8.43 7.94 -16.72
C GLU A 105 -7.92 8.57 -15.43
N ARG A 106 -8.06 9.90 -15.32
CA ARG A 106 -7.66 10.63 -14.12
C ARG A 106 -8.50 10.23 -12.92
N GLU A 107 -9.81 10.00 -13.10
CA GLU A 107 -10.68 9.50 -12.03
C GLU A 107 -10.27 8.07 -11.60
N LEU A 108 -10.10 7.16 -12.57
CA LEU A 108 -9.70 5.78 -12.31
C LEU A 108 -8.33 5.72 -11.58
N CYS A 109 -7.33 6.38 -12.17
CA CYS A 109 -5.98 6.40 -11.62
C CYS A 109 -5.92 7.12 -10.27
N GLY A 110 -6.69 8.20 -10.10
CA GLY A 110 -6.82 8.89 -8.82
C GLY A 110 -7.38 8.01 -7.72
N ARG A 111 -8.44 7.23 -7.99
CA ARG A 111 -8.98 6.26 -7.03
C ARG A 111 -8.00 5.16 -6.66
N MET A 112 -7.20 4.68 -7.62
CA MET A 112 -6.19 3.65 -7.37
C MET A 112 -4.99 4.17 -6.56
N ALA A 113 -4.69 5.46 -6.64
CA ALA A 113 -3.56 6.11 -5.97
C ALA A 113 -3.93 6.81 -4.65
N LEU A 114 -5.20 6.78 -4.25
CA LEU A 114 -5.70 7.54 -3.11
C LEU A 114 -5.12 6.98 -1.79
N PRO A 115 -4.45 7.80 -0.96
CA PRO A 115 -3.88 7.35 0.30
C PRO A 115 -4.98 7.07 1.34
N GLU A 116 -4.63 6.27 2.35
CA GLU A 116 -5.56 5.73 3.35
C GLU A 116 -6.48 6.78 3.98
N LEU A 117 -5.96 7.91 4.46
CA LEU A 117 -6.77 8.96 5.09
C LEU A 117 -7.77 9.59 4.10
N SER A 118 -7.31 9.96 2.92
CA SER A 118 -8.20 10.54 1.89
C SER A 118 -9.23 9.51 1.40
N TYR A 119 -8.88 8.22 1.37
CA TYR A 119 -9.81 7.15 1.03
C TYR A 119 -10.84 6.90 2.13
N LYS A 120 -10.43 6.98 3.41
CA LYS A 120 -11.34 6.94 4.54
C LYS A 120 -12.35 8.09 4.46
N ASP A 121 -11.91 9.32 4.25
CA ASP A 121 -12.80 10.49 4.14
C ASP A 121 -13.81 10.33 2.98
N LEU A 122 -13.35 9.79 1.85
CA LEU A 122 -14.21 9.44 0.72
C LEU A 122 -15.28 8.40 1.09
N LEU A 123 -14.91 7.35 1.83
CA LEU A 123 -15.84 6.32 2.28
C LEU A 123 -16.84 6.85 3.31
N GLU A 124 -16.39 7.66 4.26
CA GLU A 124 -17.25 8.27 5.27
C GLU A 124 -18.29 9.19 4.64
N ALA A 125 -17.88 10.05 3.70
CA ALA A 125 -18.80 10.91 2.96
C ALA A 125 -19.85 10.10 2.18
N ARG A 126 -19.47 8.94 1.63
CA ARG A 126 -20.37 8.05 0.89
C ARG A 126 -21.36 7.32 1.81
N GLN A 127 -20.92 6.93 3.01
CA GLN A 127 -21.74 6.15 3.94
C GLN A 127 -22.69 7.01 4.77
N PHE A 128 -22.23 8.19 5.19
CA PHE A 128 -22.95 9.01 6.18
C PHE A 128 -23.49 10.33 5.63
N GLY A 129 -23.26 10.61 4.34
CA GLY A 129 -23.52 11.91 3.73
C GLY A 129 -22.47 12.93 4.15
N GLY A 130 -22.01 13.77 3.24
CA GLY A 130 -21.01 14.80 3.54
C GLY A 130 -21.52 15.72 4.64
N LYS A 131 -21.01 15.56 5.86
CA LYS A 131 -21.22 16.54 6.93
C LYS A 131 -20.43 17.78 6.54
N ASN A 132 -21.13 18.88 6.28
CA ASN A 132 -20.59 20.24 6.42
C ASN A 132 -20.23 20.49 7.89
N GLY A 133 -19.24 19.77 8.40
CA GLY A 133 -18.73 19.88 9.76
C GLY A 133 -17.32 20.42 9.69
N THR A 134 -17.19 21.73 9.83
CA THR A 134 -15.96 22.42 10.20
C THR A 134 -15.27 21.67 11.33
N PHE A 135 -14.12 21.07 11.06
CA PHE A 135 -13.14 20.77 12.09
C PHE A 135 -12.16 21.96 12.10
N GLY A 136 -12.33 22.82 13.10
CA GLY A 136 -11.38 23.87 13.45
C GLY A 136 -10.16 23.32 14.17
#